data_AF-A0A9D1SQI6-F1
#
_entry.id   AF-A0A9D1SQI6-F1
#
_cell.length_a   1.000
_cell.length_b   1.000
_cell.length_c   1.000
_cell.angle_alpha   90.00
_cell.angle_beta   90.00
_cell.angle_gamma   90.00
#
_symmetry.space_group_name_H-M   'P 1'
#
loop_
_entity.id
_entity.type
_entity.pdbx_description
1 polymer ?
#
loop_
_entity_poly.entity_id
_entity_poly.type
_entity_poly.pdbx_seq_one_letter_code
_entity_poly.pdbx_strand_id
1 'polypeptide(L)'
;MKEKDYTKERQLTGNIIIAVLTERISVKKGLLLFPKGCADPSVQAAWHALCHYEADEDIRAKDIEYNNQQIELLEMIAFAFKDGSPLPQNIIEAYHPYYKDDPISYETGLKGFVKKFLRFINF
;
A
#
# COMPACT_ATOMS: atom_id res chain seq x y z
N MET A 1 -3.84 2.66 -28.32
CA MET A 1 -3.50 3.40 -27.07
C MET A 1 -2.19 2.85 -26.55
N LYS A 2 -1.18 3.69 -26.29
CA LYS A 2 -0.03 3.23 -25.50
C LYS A 2 -0.53 3.03 -24.07
N GLU A 3 -0.29 1.85 -23.52
CA GLU A 3 -0.51 1.60 -22.11
C GLU A 3 0.30 2.63 -21.30
N LYS A 4 -0.32 3.20 -20.27
CA LYS A 4 0.35 4.21 -19.45
C LYS A 4 1.48 3.51 -18.68
N ASP A 5 2.69 4.06 -18.79
CA ASP A 5 3.84 3.58 -18.04
C ASP A 5 3.75 4.05 -16.58
N TYR A 6 3.80 3.09 -15.65
CA TYR A 6 3.73 3.30 -14.21
C TYR A 6 5.02 2.89 -13.48
N THR A 7 6.12 2.69 -14.21
CA THR A 7 7.41 2.23 -13.66
C THR A 7 7.86 3.10 -12.48
N LYS A 8 7.74 4.43 -12.59
CA LYS A 8 8.19 5.36 -11.55
C LYS A 8 7.29 5.33 -10.31
N GLU A 9 5.98 5.22 -10.49
CA GLU A 9 5.00 5.11 -9.42
C GLU A 9 5.20 3.83 -8.62
N ARG A 10 5.47 2.71 -9.30
CA ARG A 10 5.82 1.43 -8.66
C ARG A 10 7.12 1.55 -7.88
N GLN A 11 8.19 2.06 -8.50
CA GLN A 11 9.48 2.27 -7.83
C GLN A 11 9.36 3.16 -6.58
N LEU A 12 8.63 4.27 -6.68
CA LEU A 12 8.34 5.13 -5.52
C LEU A 12 7.61 4.35 -4.42
N THR A 13 6.60 3.58 -4.78
CA THR A 13 5.83 2.76 -3.84
C THR A 13 6.71 1.72 -3.14
N GLY A 14 7.59 1.03 -3.87
CA GLY A 14 8.54 0.09 -3.29
C GLY A 14 9.49 0.75 -2.29
N ASN A 15 10.01 1.94 -2.62
CA ASN A 15 10.86 2.70 -1.72
C ASN A 15 10.13 3.15 -0.44
N ILE A 16 8.84 3.50 -0.55
CA ILE A 16 8.01 3.84 0.62
C ILE A 16 7.86 2.63 1.54
N ILE A 17 7.54 1.45 0.98
CA ILE A 17 7.38 0.23 1.76
C ILE A 17 8.68 -0.14 2.48
N ILE A 18 9.83 -0.06 1.80
CA ILE A 18 11.15 -0.29 2.42
C ILE A 18 11.37 0.70 3.57
N ALA A 19 11.05 1.99 3.38
CA ALA A 19 11.22 2.99 4.42
C ALA A 19 10.31 2.73 5.63
N VAL A 20 9.13 2.14 5.44
CA VAL A 20 8.24 1.71 6.52
C VAL A 20 8.81 0.50 7.24
N LEU A 21 9.16 -0.57 6.51
CA LEU A 21 9.69 -1.81 7.08
C LEU A 21 11.02 -1.60 7.83
N THR A 22 11.82 -0.62 7.40
CA THR A 22 13.08 -0.24 8.07
C THR A 22 12.90 0.87 9.10
N GLU A 23 11.66 1.18 9.49
CA GLU A 23 11.28 2.17 10.51
C GLU A 23 11.80 3.60 10.27
N ARG A 24 12.24 3.91 9.04
CA ARG A 24 12.67 5.27 8.66
C ARG A 24 11.50 6.23 8.61
N ILE A 25 10.31 5.73 8.31
CA ILE A 25 9.05 6.47 8.37
C ILE A 25 7.96 5.59 8.99
N SER A 26 6.96 6.21 9.62
CA SER A 26 5.78 5.47 10.09
C SER A 26 4.91 5.01 8.92
N VAL A 27 4.13 3.95 9.13
CA VAL A 27 3.16 3.43 8.15
C VAL A 27 2.20 4.54 7.69
N LYS A 28 1.65 5.32 8.63
CA LYS A 28 0.79 6.49 8.34
C LYS A 28 1.46 7.50 7.41
N LYS A 29 2.75 7.78 7.63
CA LYS A 29 3.53 8.67 6.76
C LYS A 29 3.76 8.03 5.40
N GLY A 30 4.03 6.73 5.35
CA GLY A 30 4.15 5.96 4.12
C GLY A 30 2.89 6.09 3.26
N LEU A 31 1.72 5.77 3.81
CA LEU A 31 0.44 5.84 3.11
C LEU A 31 0.11 7.23 2.54
N LEU A 32 0.58 8.31 3.18
CA LEU A 32 0.43 9.68 2.68
C LEU A 32 1.35 10.02 1.49
N LEU A 33 2.46 9.28 1.33
CA LEU A 33 3.47 9.49 0.29
C LEU A 33 3.21 8.66 -0.98
N PHE A 34 2.28 7.71 -0.95
CA PHE A 34 1.92 6.92 -2.13
C PHE A 34 1.53 7.83 -3.31
N PRO A 35 1.80 7.40 -4.56
CA PRO A 35 1.52 8.20 -5.75
C PRO A 35 -0.01 8.42 -5.91
N LYS A 36 -0.43 9.66 -5.65
CA LYS A 36 -1.85 10.06 -5.65
C LYS A 36 -2.45 9.98 -7.05
N GLY A 37 -3.69 9.50 -7.16
CA GLY A 37 -4.38 9.34 -8.43
C GLY A 37 -3.75 8.30 -9.37
N CYS A 38 -2.87 7.43 -8.85
CA CYS A 38 -2.31 6.34 -9.64
C CYS A 38 -3.39 5.29 -9.92
N ALA A 39 -3.62 5.00 -11.19
CA ALA A 39 -4.58 3.98 -11.62
C ALA A 39 -3.89 2.64 -11.96
N ASP A 40 -2.63 2.46 -11.53
CA ASP A 40 -1.95 1.17 -11.66
C ASP A 40 -2.48 0.20 -10.60
N PRO A 41 -3.08 -0.94 -11.01
CA PRO A 41 -3.62 -1.90 -10.07
C PRO A 41 -2.56 -2.46 -9.11
N SER A 42 -1.29 -2.54 -9.52
CA SER A 42 -0.23 -3.02 -8.62
C SER A 42 0.00 -2.03 -7.47
N VAL A 43 0.07 -0.73 -7.78
CA VAL A 43 0.22 0.32 -6.76
C VAL A 43 -0.99 0.37 -5.82
N GLN A 44 -2.21 0.19 -6.34
CA GLN A 44 -3.41 0.14 -5.50
C GLN A 44 -3.39 -1.06 -4.55
N ALA A 45 -3.03 -2.25 -5.04
CA ALA A 45 -2.87 -3.44 -4.20
C ALA A 45 -1.82 -3.23 -3.10
N ALA A 46 -0.68 -2.63 -3.45
CA ALA A 46 0.37 -2.31 -2.49
C ALA A 46 -0.09 -1.32 -1.40
N TRP A 47 -0.93 -0.36 -1.76
CA TRP A 47 -1.51 0.58 -0.79
C TRP A 47 -2.45 -0.12 0.18
N HIS A 48 -3.32 -0.98 -0.32
CA HIS A 48 -4.21 -1.78 0.52
C HIS A 48 -3.43 -2.73 1.43
N ALA A 49 -2.42 -3.43 0.92
CA ALA A 49 -1.54 -4.28 1.74
C ALA A 49 -0.94 -3.49 2.92
N LEU A 50 -0.46 -2.27 2.68
CA LEU A 50 0.09 -1.42 3.73
C LEU A 50 -0.99 -0.91 4.71
N CYS A 51 -2.23 -0.71 4.25
CA CYS A 51 -3.36 -0.39 5.13
C CYS A 51 -3.73 -1.56 6.04
N HIS A 52 -3.75 -2.80 5.53
CA HIS A 52 -3.97 -3.99 6.36
C HIS A 52 -2.85 -4.16 7.39
N TYR A 53 -1.60 -3.95 6.97
CA TYR A 53 -0.46 -3.98 7.88
C TYR A 53 -0.60 -3.00 9.08
N GLU A 54 -1.11 -1.79 8.82
CA GLU A 54 -1.42 -0.80 9.85
C GLU A 54 -2.60 -1.21 10.72
N ALA A 55 -3.71 -1.63 10.10
CA ALA A 55 -4.94 -1.98 10.81
C ALA A 55 -4.74 -3.17 11.75
N ASP A 56 -3.89 -4.11 11.37
CA ASP A 56 -3.64 -5.34 12.13
C ASP A 56 -2.50 -5.21 13.15
N GLU A 57 -2.06 -3.98 13.52
CA GLU A 57 -0.96 -3.76 14.47
C GLU A 57 -1.14 -4.55 15.78
N ASP A 58 -2.34 -4.53 16.36
CA ASP A 58 -2.66 -5.24 17.60
C ASP A 58 -2.61 -6.77 17.46
N ILE A 59 -2.90 -7.29 16.26
CA ILE A 59 -2.85 -8.73 15.97
C ILE A 59 -1.39 -9.14 15.78
N ARG A 60 -0.65 -8.40 14.94
CA ARG A 60 0.78 -8.64 14.69
C ARG A 60 1.63 -8.55 15.96
N ALA A 61 1.26 -7.70 16.90
CA ALA A 61 1.94 -7.61 18.20
C ALA A 61 1.78 -8.88 19.06
N LYS A 62 0.75 -9.69 18.81
CA LYS A 62 0.41 -10.91 19.57
C LYS A 62 0.76 -12.20 18.83
N ASP A 63 0.76 -12.16 17.49
CA ASP A 63 1.05 -13.29 16.62
C ASP A 63 2.27 -12.99 15.73
N ILE A 64 3.42 -13.53 16.14
CA ILE A 64 4.71 -13.33 15.46
C ILE A 64 4.69 -13.95 14.06
N GLU A 65 4.05 -15.09 13.89
CA GLU A 65 3.98 -15.79 12.60
C GLU A 65 3.16 -14.96 11.61
N TYR A 66 2.01 -14.45 12.05
CA TYR A 66 1.21 -13.53 11.26
C TYR A 66 1.98 -12.24 10.89
N ASN A 67 2.72 -11.69 11.85
CA ASN A 67 3.56 -10.53 11.59
C ASN A 67 4.64 -10.80 10.53
N ASN A 68 5.30 -11.97 10.59
CA ASN A 68 6.31 -12.36 9.60
C ASN A 68 5.69 -12.48 8.20
N GLN A 69 4.53 -13.13 8.07
CA GLN A 69 3.83 -13.27 6.78
C GLN A 69 3.46 -11.90 6.17
N GLN A 70 3.01 -10.96 7.02
CA GLN A 70 2.70 -9.60 6.61
C GLN A 70 3.96 -8.83 6.14
N ILE A 71 5.08 -8.98 6.84
CA ILE A 71 6.37 -8.40 6.45
C ILE A 71 6.86 -9.01 5.13
N GLU A 72 6.85 -10.33 4.99
CA GLU A 72 7.27 -11.05 3.78
C GLU A 72 6.47 -10.62 2.54
N LEU A 73 5.16 -10.41 2.70
CA LEU A 73 4.32 -9.89 1.63
C LEU A 73 4.77 -8.48 1.19
N LEU A 74 5.00 -7.58 2.15
CA LEU A 74 5.44 -6.21 1.87
C LEU A 74 6.86 -6.18 1.26
N GLU A 75 7.75 -7.06 1.71
CA GLU A 75 9.09 -7.23 1.12
C GLU A 75 9.01 -7.72 -0.32
N MET A 76 8.15 -8.70 -0.60
CA MET A 76 7.90 -9.19 -1.97
C MET A 76 7.39 -8.07 -2.87
N ILE A 77 6.43 -7.26 -2.39
CA ILE A 77 5.90 -6.11 -3.13
C ILE A 77 7.02 -5.11 -3.42
N ALA A 78 7.81 -4.74 -2.41
CA ALA A 78 8.92 -3.82 -2.56
C ALA A 78 9.98 -4.34 -3.54
N PHE A 79 10.29 -5.63 -3.49
CA PHE A 79 11.23 -6.28 -4.39
C PHE A 79 10.74 -6.25 -5.84
N ALA A 80 9.48 -6.60 -6.10
CA ALA A 80 8.88 -6.51 -7.44
C ALA A 80 8.96 -5.09 -8.00
N PHE A 81 8.74 -4.09 -7.15
CA PHE A 81 8.74 -2.68 -7.54
C PHE A 81 10.11 -2.06 -7.74
N LYS A 82 11.21 -2.72 -7.32
CA LYS A 82 12.58 -2.21 -7.51
C LYS A 82 12.87 -1.85 -8.97
N ASP A 83 12.44 -2.70 -9.89
CA ASP A 83 12.62 -2.51 -11.33
C ASP A 83 11.36 -1.95 -12.02
N GLY A 84 10.35 -1.57 -11.23
CA GLY A 84 9.06 -1.07 -11.73
C GLY A 84 8.15 -2.16 -12.33
N SER A 85 8.44 -3.43 -12.04
CA SER A 85 7.61 -4.55 -12.48
C SER A 85 6.23 -4.51 -11.82
N PRO A 86 5.16 -4.89 -12.52
CA PRO A 86 3.85 -5.04 -11.90
C PRO A 86 3.87 -6.20 -10.90
N LEU A 87 2.92 -6.19 -9.97
CA LEU A 87 2.67 -7.34 -9.11
C LEU A 87 2.06 -8.51 -9.91
N PRO A 88 2.25 -9.75 -9.45
CA PRO A 88 1.52 -10.89 -9.98
C PRO A 88 0.00 -10.69 -9.93
N GLN A 89 -0.70 -11.12 -10.97
CA GLN A 89 -2.14 -10.89 -11.12
C GLN A 89 -2.97 -11.42 -9.94
N ASN A 90 -2.59 -12.57 -9.36
CA ASN A 90 -3.25 -13.14 -8.20
C ASN A 90 -3.16 -12.25 -6.95
N ILE A 91 -2.06 -11.49 -6.78
CA ILE A 91 -1.91 -10.54 -5.68
C ILE A 91 -2.81 -9.32 -5.91
N ILE A 92 -2.86 -8.82 -7.14
CA ILE A 92 -3.75 -7.71 -7.50
C ILE A 92 -5.20 -8.09 -7.25
N GLU A 93 -5.61 -9.28 -7.67
CA GLU A 93 -6.97 -9.79 -7.49
C GLU A 93 -7.36 -10.01 -6.03
N ALA A 94 -6.40 -10.41 -5.18
CA ALA A 94 -6.65 -10.53 -3.74
C ALA A 94 -7.05 -9.20 -3.08
N TYR A 95 -6.54 -8.08 -3.61
CA TYR A 95 -6.83 -6.74 -3.10
C TYR A 95 -7.92 -5.98 -3.86
N HIS A 96 -8.30 -6.45 -5.05
CA HIS A 96 -9.32 -5.82 -5.89
C HIS A 96 -10.67 -5.56 -5.19
N PRO A 97 -11.19 -6.42 -4.27
CA PRO A 97 -12.41 -6.14 -3.52
C PRO A 97 -12.38 -4.84 -2.72
N TYR A 98 -11.19 -4.40 -2.29
CA TYR A 98 -11.01 -3.22 -1.44
C TYR A 98 -10.84 -1.91 -2.22
N TYR A 99 -10.72 -1.96 -3.56
CA TYR A 99 -10.47 -0.76 -4.37
C TYR A 99 -11.65 0.21 -4.37
N LYS A 100 -12.86 -0.25 -3.99
CA LYS A 100 -14.03 0.62 -3.81
C LYS A 100 -13.86 1.61 -2.66
N ASP A 101 -12.99 1.29 -1.72
CA ASP A 101 -12.67 2.09 -0.54
C ASP A 101 -11.40 2.94 -0.73
N ASP A 102 -10.81 2.90 -1.92
CA ASP A 102 -9.52 3.51 -2.25
C ASP A 102 -9.54 5.06 -2.10
N PRO A 103 -8.80 5.63 -1.13
CA PRO A 103 -8.64 7.07 -0.99
C PRO A 103 -7.57 7.64 -1.94
N ILE A 104 -6.80 6.82 -2.68
CA ILE A 104 -5.84 7.27 -3.70
C ILE A 104 -6.55 8.05 -4.82
N SER A 105 -7.85 7.83 -5.01
CA SER A 105 -8.67 8.44 -6.07
C SER A 105 -9.17 9.87 -5.80
N TYR A 106 -8.83 10.56 -4.70
CA TYR A 106 -9.47 11.86 -4.40
C TYR A 106 -8.55 13.09 -4.59
N GLU A 107 -8.96 13.95 -5.53
CA GLU A 107 -8.45 15.31 -5.77
C GLU A 107 -8.66 16.30 -4.60
N THR A 108 -9.09 15.89 -3.41
CA THR A 108 -9.51 16.83 -2.35
C THR A 108 -8.76 16.62 -1.04
N GLY A 109 -7.54 17.18 -0.97
CA GLY A 109 -6.91 17.74 0.24
C GLY A 109 -6.67 16.83 1.46
N LEU A 110 -5.63 17.18 2.23
CA LEU A 110 -5.18 16.48 3.46
C LEU A 110 -6.29 16.22 4.50
N LYS A 111 -7.36 17.03 4.53
CA LYS A 111 -8.49 16.88 5.47
C LYS A 111 -9.44 15.71 5.12
N GLY A 112 -9.62 15.39 3.83
CA GLY A 112 -10.49 14.30 3.39
C GLY A 112 -9.90 12.92 3.66
N PHE A 113 -8.57 12.80 3.47
CA PHE A 113 -7.79 11.59 3.74
C PHE A 113 -7.87 11.17 5.21
N VAL A 114 -7.57 12.09 6.14
CA VAL A 114 -7.56 11.79 7.58
C VAL A 114 -8.96 11.35 8.07
N LYS A 115 -10.03 11.95 7.54
CA LYS A 115 -11.40 11.59 7.93
C LYS A 115 -11.83 10.19 7.47
N LYS A 116 -11.40 9.73 6.29
CA LYS A 116 -11.67 8.36 5.82
C LYS A 116 -10.71 7.35 6.44
N PHE A 117 -9.44 7.71 6.63
CA PHE A 117 -8.44 6.86 7.29
C PHE A 117 -8.80 6.57 8.75
N LEU A 118 -9.25 7.59 9.50
CA LEU A 118 -9.81 7.42 10.85
C LEU A 118 -11.12 6.61 10.89
N ARG A 119 -11.81 6.48 9.76
CA ARG A 119 -13.02 5.64 9.63
C ARG A 119 -12.65 4.17 9.37
N PHE A 120 -11.52 3.92 8.72
CA PHE A 120 -10.94 2.59 8.51
C PHE A 120 -10.32 2.02 9.79
N ILE A 121 -9.73 2.87 10.64
CA ILE A 121 -9.10 2.45 11.90
C ILE A 121 -10.13 2.22 13.03
N ASN A 122 -11.36 2.74 12.92
CA ASN A 122 -12.41 2.59 13.94
C ASN A 122 -13.46 1.52 13.58
N PHE A 123 -13.10 0.50 12.79
CA PHE A 123 -14.00 -0.61 12.44
C PHE A 123 -13.44 -1.96 12.90
#